data_AF-A0A7C1VSH6-F1
#
_entry.id   AF-A0A7C1VSH6-F1
#
_cell.length_a   1.000
_cell.length_b   1.000
_cell.length_c   1.000
_cell.angle_alpha   90.00
_cell.angle_beta   90.00
_cell.angle_gamma   90.00
#
_symmetry.space_group_name_H-M   'P 1'
#
loop_
_entity.id
_entity.type
_entity.pdbx_description
1 polymer ?
#
loop_
_entity_poly.entity_id
_entity_poly.type
_entity_poly.pdbx_seq_one_letter_code
_entity_poly.pdbx_strand_id
1 'polypeptide(L)'
;MDSMRLYIINILAFTSLILVACSPGIEAQTTSPLSLPPPTYTVFPTPSQRVVETASPSPTPSQPVIETAFPSPTPEARHSVFVVSWDGGRADMVYDLMGEGVMPGFAALARQGLRAEYAQTVDPPLTAVAQNSISTGSIPARTGIVSNSYHNSNDSFYWYRRGFDELLDGAEPVWVTASRAGLITAAVFFPGGSPSLPGQAADFTVGYGIRDAYSRRETVPLTAAQDWQNLPASYSPLLEATYQIPEVTRIYLLVLDSTDDQARNYDLVLFSRARRVIEDTPRLGVGEWGSLILLPNYVSGADFLIQEITSEEVTFFHTGVYHNIAFGGF
;
A
#
# COMPACT_ATOMS: atom_id res chain seq x y z
N MET A 1 -35.35 7.17 4.92
CA MET A 1 -34.72 6.91 6.23
C MET A 1 -33.22 6.98 6.01
N ASP A 2 -32.62 8.13 6.31
CA ASP A 2 -31.16 8.27 6.20
C ASP A 2 -30.51 7.43 7.32
N SER A 3 -29.84 6.36 6.89
CA SER A 3 -29.14 5.44 7.75
C SER A 3 -27.77 6.03 8.06
N MET A 4 -27.44 6.18 9.35
CA MET A 4 -26.15 6.70 9.80
C MET A 4 -25.04 5.72 9.39
N ARG A 5 -23.90 6.28 8.94
CA ARG A 5 -22.82 5.50 8.33
C ARG A 5 -21.48 5.74 9.03
N LEU A 6 -20.71 4.66 9.19
CA LEU A 6 -19.34 4.71 9.68
C LEU A 6 -18.41 4.27 8.55
N TYR A 7 -17.51 5.15 8.15
CA TYR A 7 -16.50 4.90 7.12
C TYR A 7 -15.11 4.99 7.74
N ILE A 8 -14.31 3.95 7.57
CA ILE A 8 -12.94 3.91 8.09
C ILE A 8 -12.03 3.55 6.92
N ILE A 9 -11.06 4.43 6.65
CA ILE A 9 -10.15 4.35 5.50
C ILE A 9 -8.72 4.44 6.02
N ASN A 10 -7.89 3.47 5.68
CA ASN A 10 -6.45 3.57 5.84
C ASN A 10 -5.78 3.98 4.52
N ILE A 11 -4.89 4.96 4.59
CA ILE A 11 -4.01 5.36 3.50
C ILE A 11 -2.59 4.92 3.90
N LEU A 12 -2.12 3.82 3.33
CA LEU A 12 -0.72 3.41 3.42
C LEU A 12 0.11 4.28 2.49
N ALA A 13 1.21 4.85 2.99
CA ALA A 13 2.21 5.54 2.17
C ALA A 13 3.15 4.57 1.41
N PHE A 14 2.67 3.36 1.05
CA PHE A 14 3.46 2.40 0.25
C PHE A 14 3.13 2.42 -1.24
N THR A 15 2.12 3.16 -1.66
CA THR A 15 1.93 3.54 -3.06
C THR A 15 2.46 4.95 -3.24
N SER A 16 3.49 5.06 -4.06
CA SER A 16 4.02 6.31 -4.60
C SER A 16 2.88 7.16 -5.16
N LEU A 17 2.29 8.03 -4.34
CA LEU A 17 1.56 9.18 -4.84
C LEU A 17 2.63 10.18 -5.28
N ILE A 18 3.22 9.93 -6.46
CA ILE A 18 3.92 10.98 -7.20
C ILE A 18 2.83 11.98 -7.58
N LEU A 19 2.62 12.98 -6.73
CA LEU A 19 2.01 14.23 -7.16
C LEU A 19 3.00 14.83 -8.17
N VAL A 20 2.80 14.52 -9.46
CA VAL A 20 3.40 15.29 -10.55
C VAL A 20 2.71 16.66 -10.50
N ALA A 21 3.22 17.54 -9.64
CA ALA A 21 3.02 18.95 -9.81
C ALA A 21 3.90 19.36 -11.00
N CYS A 22 3.29 19.45 -12.18
CA CYS A 22 3.89 20.17 -13.30
C CYS A 22 4.09 21.63 -12.88
N SER A 23 5.33 22.01 -12.58
CA SER A 23 5.80 23.38 -12.69
C SER A 23 7.11 23.37 -13.50
N PRO A 24 7.19 24.15 -14.58
CA PRO A 24 8.40 24.24 -15.38
C PRO A 24 9.43 25.14 -14.69
N GLY A 25 10.68 24.66 -14.60
CA GLY A 25 11.85 25.51 -14.41
C GLY A 25 12.44 25.51 -13.00
N ILE A 26 13.25 24.50 -12.69
CA ILE A 26 14.41 24.66 -11.82
C ILE A 26 15.57 23.86 -12.46
N GLU A 27 16.58 24.58 -12.93
CA GLU A 27 17.83 24.01 -13.44
C GLU A 27 18.55 23.23 -12.33
N ALA A 28 18.94 22.00 -12.63
CA ALA A 28 19.75 21.17 -11.74
C ALA A 28 21.18 21.74 -11.64
N GLN A 29 21.53 22.29 -10.47
CA GLN A 29 22.94 22.53 -10.14
C GLN A 29 23.58 21.21 -9.70
N THR A 30 24.59 20.80 -10.44
CA THR A 30 25.48 19.69 -10.13
C THR A 30 26.30 20.01 -8.87
N THR A 31 26.13 19.22 -7.82
CA THR A 31 27.03 19.23 -6.65
C THR A 31 27.76 17.89 -6.56
N SER A 32 29.08 17.99 -6.41
CA SER A 32 30.04 16.88 -6.33
C SER A 32 29.76 15.94 -5.14
N PRO A 33 30.20 14.66 -5.20
CA PRO A 33 29.85 13.66 -4.20
C PRO A 33 30.49 13.98 -2.84
N LEU A 34 29.66 14.06 -1.79
CA LEU A 34 30.10 14.07 -0.40
C LEU A 34 30.70 12.70 -0.04
N SER A 35 31.99 12.68 0.29
CA SER A 35 32.66 11.53 0.90
C SER A 35 32.27 11.46 2.38
N LEU A 36 31.59 10.40 2.78
CA LEU A 36 31.28 10.11 4.19
C LEU A 36 32.49 9.41 4.84
N PRO A 37 32.96 9.86 6.02
CA PRO A 37 34.00 9.15 6.75
C PRO A 37 33.44 7.83 7.34
N PRO A 38 34.30 6.82 7.59
CA PRO A 38 33.86 5.54 8.13
C PRO A 38 33.35 5.67 9.57
N PRO A 39 32.43 4.79 10.00
CA PRO A 39 31.85 4.85 11.34
C PRO A 39 32.93 4.56 12.40
N THR A 40 33.01 5.43 13.40
CA THR A 40 33.83 5.21 14.60
C THR A 40 33.00 4.42 15.61
N TYR A 41 33.41 3.20 15.93
CA TYR A 41 32.79 2.41 16.99
C TYR A 41 33.42 2.79 18.34
N THR A 42 32.69 3.55 19.14
CA THR A 42 33.06 3.82 20.54
C THR A 42 32.57 2.66 21.40
N VAL A 43 33.50 1.87 21.95
CA VAL A 43 33.19 0.85 22.97
C VAL A 43 32.94 1.59 24.29
N PHE A 44 31.71 1.57 24.79
CA PHE A 44 31.39 2.09 26.11
C PHE A 44 31.91 1.13 27.20
N PRO A 45 32.61 1.61 28.24
CA PRO A 45 33.00 0.77 29.36
C PRO A 45 31.76 0.33 30.16
N THR A 46 31.78 -0.92 30.63
CA THR A 46 30.76 -1.49 31.51
C THR A 46 30.65 -0.66 32.79
N PRO A 47 29.47 -0.17 33.18
CA PRO A 47 29.33 0.61 34.39
C PRO A 47 29.46 -0.30 35.62
N SER A 48 30.38 0.05 36.51
CA SER A 48 30.46 -0.49 37.87
C SER A 48 29.15 -0.19 38.60
N GLN A 49 28.44 -1.23 39.05
CA GLN A 49 27.25 -1.07 39.89
C GLN A 49 27.64 -0.42 41.22
N ARG A 50 27.32 0.87 41.35
CA ARG A 50 27.22 1.53 42.66
C ARG A 50 25.74 1.57 42.98
N VAL A 51 25.32 0.78 43.97
CA VAL A 51 23.96 0.82 44.51
C VAL A 51 23.76 2.19 45.15
N VAL A 52 23.01 3.05 44.48
CA VAL A 52 22.42 4.24 45.08
C VAL A 52 21.04 3.82 45.52
N GLU A 53 20.77 3.84 46.82
CA GLU A 53 19.40 3.75 47.35
C GLU A 53 18.61 4.96 46.83
N THR A 54 17.86 4.75 45.74
CA THR A 54 16.84 5.69 45.28
C THR A 54 15.59 5.46 46.11
N ALA A 55 15.18 6.49 46.86
CA ALA A 55 13.89 6.51 47.54
C ALA A 55 12.76 6.17 46.56
N SER A 56 11.83 5.31 46.99
CA SER A 56 10.61 4.99 46.24
C SER A 56 9.89 6.27 45.81
N PRO A 57 9.47 6.40 44.54
CA PRO A 57 8.59 7.49 44.16
C PRO A 57 7.26 7.31 44.89
N SER A 58 6.85 8.33 45.65
CA SER A 58 5.50 8.42 46.19
C SER A 58 4.49 8.33 45.03
N PRO A 59 3.37 7.63 45.19
CA PRO A 59 2.34 7.54 44.16
C PRO A 59 1.83 8.96 43.86
N THR A 60 1.99 9.39 42.61
CA THR A 60 1.31 10.57 42.07
C THR A 60 -0.19 10.41 42.32
N PRO A 61 -0.88 11.37 42.96
CA PRO A 61 -2.31 11.25 43.16
C PRO A 61 -2.99 11.09 41.80
N SER A 62 -3.68 9.97 41.61
CA SER A 62 -4.53 9.73 40.46
C SER A 62 -5.52 10.88 40.38
N GLN A 63 -5.44 11.69 39.32
CA GLN A 63 -6.48 12.66 39.05
C GLN A 63 -7.80 11.89 38.94
N PRO A 64 -8.89 12.34 39.59
CA PRO A 64 -10.17 11.72 39.40
C PRO A 64 -10.47 11.74 37.89
N VAL A 65 -10.83 10.58 37.34
CA VAL A 65 -11.45 10.51 36.02
C VAL A 65 -12.66 11.43 36.10
N ILE A 66 -12.57 12.62 35.51
CA ILE A 66 -13.72 13.48 35.35
C ILE A 66 -14.60 12.72 34.37
N GLU A 67 -15.62 12.05 34.90
CA GLU A 67 -16.68 11.46 34.12
C GLU A 67 -17.42 12.64 33.48
N THR A 68 -16.96 13.04 32.30
CA THR A 68 -17.63 14.05 31.50
C THR A 68 -19.00 13.48 31.18
N ALA A 69 -20.02 13.97 31.88
CA ALA A 69 -21.39 13.58 31.60
C ALA A 69 -21.65 13.83 30.11
N PHE A 70 -21.91 12.76 29.36
CA PHE A 70 -22.29 12.88 27.95
C PHE A 70 -23.56 13.74 27.91
N PRO A 71 -23.59 14.84 27.14
CA PRO A 71 -24.81 15.61 26.98
C PRO A 71 -25.91 14.68 26.48
N SER A 72 -27.09 14.74 27.10
CA SER A 72 -28.26 14.02 26.63
C SER A 72 -28.47 14.36 25.15
N PRO A 73 -28.62 13.36 24.25
CA PRO A 73 -28.78 13.65 22.84
C PRO A 73 -30.09 14.41 22.64
N THR A 74 -29.96 15.70 22.32
CA THR A 74 -30.95 16.40 21.51
C THR A 74 -31.20 15.54 20.25
N PRO A 75 -32.39 15.50 19.64
CA PRO A 75 -32.60 14.77 18.39
C PRO A 75 -31.74 15.40 17.27
N GLU A 76 -30.45 15.08 17.28
CA GLU A 76 -29.42 15.65 16.43
C GLU A 76 -29.53 15.02 15.05
N ALA A 77 -29.20 15.84 14.04
CA ALA A 77 -29.03 15.34 12.69
C ALA A 77 -28.09 14.12 12.73
N ARG A 78 -28.48 13.03 12.08
CA ARG A 78 -27.65 11.82 12.03
C ARG A 78 -26.39 12.13 11.22
N HIS A 79 -25.27 12.30 11.89
CA HIS A 79 -23.98 12.56 11.24
C HIS A 79 -23.28 11.24 10.91
N SER A 80 -22.68 11.15 9.72
CA SER A 80 -21.78 10.05 9.38
C SER A 80 -20.39 10.31 9.95
N VAL A 81 -19.72 9.25 10.38
CA VAL A 81 -18.36 9.32 10.94
C VAL A 81 -17.37 8.81 9.91
N PHE A 82 -16.33 9.59 9.64
CA PHE A 82 -15.21 9.21 8.79
C PHE A 82 -13.92 9.18 9.62
N VAL A 83 -13.23 8.05 9.64
CA VAL A 83 -11.90 7.92 10.24
C VAL A 83 -10.91 7.68 9.13
N VAL A 84 -9.95 8.59 8.98
CA VAL A 84 -8.85 8.47 8.02
C VAL A 84 -7.56 8.26 8.79
N SER A 85 -6.92 7.11 8.57
CA SER A 85 -5.61 6.80 9.13
C SER A 85 -4.55 7.02 8.06
N TRP A 86 -3.59 7.91 8.33
CA TRP A 86 -2.39 8.07 7.52
C TRP A 86 -1.23 7.37 8.21
N ASP A 87 -0.79 6.24 7.65
CA ASP A 87 0.33 5.49 8.21
C ASP A 87 1.64 6.30 8.18
N GLY A 88 2.37 6.30 9.28
CA GLY A 88 3.60 7.09 9.44
C GLY A 88 3.41 8.61 9.52
N GLY A 89 2.16 9.11 9.60
CA GLY A 89 1.85 10.54 9.71
C GLY A 89 2.23 11.15 11.07
N ARG A 90 3.52 11.28 11.33
CA ARG A 90 4.05 11.87 12.58
C ARG A 90 3.60 13.33 12.70
N ALA A 91 3.13 13.71 13.88
CA ALA A 91 2.42 14.98 14.09
C ALA A 91 3.26 16.22 13.70
N ASP A 92 4.53 16.27 14.09
CA ASP A 92 5.45 17.35 13.75
C ASP A 92 5.61 17.53 12.24
N MET A 93 5.88 16.43 11.52
CA MET A 93 6.04 16.45 10.05
C MET A 93 4.76 16.92 9.36
N VAL A 94 3.60 16.42 9.79
CA VAL A 94 2.32 16.83 9.21
C VAL A 94 2.07 18.33 9.46
N TYR A 95 2.42 18.84 10.64
CA TYR A 95 2.22 20.25 10.98
C TYR A 95 3.19 21.18 10.25
N ASP A 96 4.44 20.77 10.07
CA ASP A 96 5.41 21.51 9.25
C ASP A 96 4.90 21.62 7.81
N LEU A 97 4.47 20.51 7.21
CA LEU A 97 3.94 20.48 5.84
C LEU A 97 2.62 21.28 5.69
N MET A 98 1.80 21.35 6.74
CA MET A 98 0.65 22.26 6.78
C MET A 98 1.08 23.73 6.83
N GLY A 99 2.12 24.06 7.62
CA GLY A 99 2.66 25.41 7.78
C GLY A 99 3.36 25.93 6.52
N GLU A 100 4.04 25.05 5.79
CA GLU A 100 4.67 25.32 4.49
C GLU A 100 3.65 25.45 3.34
N GLY A 101 2.38 25.14 3.59
CA GLY A 101 1.31 25.21 2.59
C GLY A 101 1.25 24.01 1.64
N VAL A 102 2.03 22.96 1.88
CA VAL A 102 2.03 21.71 1.09
C VAL A 102 0.74 20.90 1.30
N MET A 103 0.13 21.01 2.49
CA MET A 103 -1.12 20.30 2.84
C MET A 103 -2.29 21.26 3.15
N PRO A 104 -2.79 22.02 2.16
CA PRO A 104 -3.79 23.05 2.38
C PRO A 104 -5.14 22.48 2.88
N GLY A 105 -5.49 21.25 2.50
CA GLY A 105 -6.69 20.57 2.97
C GLY A 105 -6.65 20.23 4.46
N PHE A 106 -5.54 19.65 4.94
CA PHE A 106 -5.33 19.39 6.37
C PHE A 106 -5.26 20.68 7.18
N ALA A 107 -4.60 21.72 6.64
CA ALA A 107 -4.58 23.05 7.24
C ALA A 107 -5.99 23.65 7.40
N ALA A 108 -6.86 23.48 6.40
CA ALA A 108 -8.25 23.93 6.49
C ALA A 108 -9.05 23.16 7.54
N LEU A 109 -8.92 21.83 7.60
CA LEU A 109 -9.58 20.99 8.61
C LEU A 109 -9.14 21.38 10.03
N ALA A 110 -7.83 21.58 10.25
CA ALA A 110 -7.32 21.98 11.55
C ALA A 110 -7.80 23.37 12.00
N ARG A 111 -8.03 24.31 11.07
CA ARG A 111 -8.57 25.65 11.38
C ARG A 111 -10.06 25.65 11.68
N GLN A 112 -10.82 24.76 11.05
CA GLN A 112 -12.29 24.70 11.17
C GLN A 112 -12.75 23.71 12.24
N GLY A 113 -11.87 22.80 12.66
CA GLY A 113 -12.15 21.76 13.65
C GLY A 113 -11.23 21.81 14.86
N LEU A 114 -11.03 20.64 15.46
CA LEU A 114 -10.12 20.43 16.59
C LEU A 114 -8.86 19.71 16.12
N ARG A 115 -7.72 20.13 16.66
CA ARG A 115 -6.42 19.49 16.43
C ARG A 115 -5.74 19.26 17.78
N ALA A 116 -5.39 18.01 18.08
CA ALA A 116 -4.55 17.68 19.22
C ALA A 116 -3.09 18.15 19.01
N GLU A 117 -2.28 18.17 20.06
CA GLU A 117 -0.83 18.38 19.92
C GLU A 117 -0.15 17.19 19.24
N TYR A 118 -0.59 15.97 19.54
CA TYR A 118 -0.28 14.72 18.85
C TYR A 118 -1.24 13.63 19.36
N ALA A 119 -1.26 12.49 18.68
CA ALA A 119 -1.93 11.28 19.17
C ALA A 119 -0.86 10.31 19.72
N GLN A 120 -0.94 9.99 21.01
CA GLN A 120 -0.04 9.00 21.62
C GLN A 120 -0.42 7.60 21.12
N THR A 121 0.53 6.92 20.49
CA THR A 121 0.35 5.54 20.02
C THR A 121 0.62 4.53 21.13
N VAL A 122 0.23 3.28 20.88
CA VAL A 122 0.56 2.10 21.70
C VAL A 122 2.02 1.69 21.54
N ASP A 123 2.52 0.90 22.49
CA ASP A 123 3.85 0.27 22.43
C ASP A 123 3.73 -1.23 22.10
N PRO A 124 4.43 -1.75 21.08
CA PRO A 124 5.33 -1.03 20.17
C PRO A 124 4.60 -0.18 19.12
N PRO A 125 5.20 0.93 18.64
CA PRO A 125 4.60 1.86 17.68
C PRO A 125 4.66 1.31 16.24
N LEU A 126 4.13 0.11 16.02
CA LEU A 126 4.11 -0.58 14.73
C LEU A 126 2.72 -0.51 14.09
N THR A 127 2.66 -0.46 12.75
CA THR A 127 1.44 -0.27 11.98
C THR A 127 0.29 -1.21 12.37
N ALA A 128 0.49 -2.53 12.30
CA ALA A 128 -0.55 -3.51 12.61
C ALA A 128 -0.98 -3.41 14.08
N VAL A 129 -0.04 -3.12 14.97
CA VAL A 129 -0.29 -2.99 16.42
C VAL A 129 -1.17 -1.76 16.70
N ALA A 130 -0.77 -0.61 16.17
CA ALA A 130 -1.46 0.66 16.37
C ALA A 130 -2.84 0.67 15.69
N GLN A 131 -2.95 0.22 14.45
CA GLN A 131 -4.23 0.23 13.73
C GLN A 131 -5.27 -0.69 14.36
N ASN A 132 -4.88 -1.91 14.77
CA ASN A 132 -5.79 -2.81 15.49
C ASN A 132 -6.15 -2.28 16.89
N SER A 133 -5.27 -1.50 17.53
CA SER A 133 -5.60 -0.82 18.79
C SER A 133 -6.60 0.32 18.56
N ILE A 134 -6.45 1.09 17.48
CA ILE A 134 -7.39 2.16 17.08
C ILE A 134 -8.77 1.59 16.77
N SER A 135 -8.86 0.48 16.02
CA SER A 135 -10.15 -0.09 15.64
C SER A 135 -10.93 -0.68 16.82
N THR A 136 -10.25 -1.14 17.86
CA THR A 136 -10.86 -1.87 18.99
C THR A 136 -10.90 -1.09 20.30
N GLY A 137 -10.17 0.04 20.38
CA GLY A 137 -9.92 0.75 21.63
C GLY A 137 -9.15 -0.07 22.67
N SER A 138 -8.47 -1.14 22.26
CA SER A 138 -7.79 -2.09 23.17
C SER A 138 -6.27 -2.05 23.01
N ILE A 139 -5.55 -2.45 24.07
CA ILE A 139 -4.07 -2.54 24.05
C ILE A 139 -3.59 -3.78 23.27
N PRO A 140 -2.33 -3.80 22.80
CA PRO A 140 -1.75 -4.91 22.04
C PRO A 140 -1.89 -6.29 22.70
N ALA A 141 -1.75 -6.35 24.02
CA ALA A 141 -1.92 -7.59 24.79
C ALA A 141 -3.35 -8.16 24.73
N ARG A 142 -4.36 -7.31 24.49
CA ARG A 142 -5.77 -7.72 24.37
C ARG A 142 -6.18 -7.96 22.92
N THR A 143 -5.61 -7.20 21.97
CA THR A 143 -5.84 -7.45 20.54
C THR A 143 -5.13 -8.71 20.05
N GLY A 144 -4.09 -9.16 20.77
CA GLY A 144 -3.22 -10.26 20.35
C GLY A 144 -2.18 -9.85 19.30
N ILE A 145 -2.23 -8.60 18.81
CA ILE A 145 -1.34 -8.10 17.75
C ILE A 145 -0.21 -7.30 18.38
N VAL A 146 0.94 -7.95 18.56
CA VAL A 146 2.11 -7.37 19.26
C VAL A 146 3.21 -6.89 18.32
N SER A 147 3.12 -7.21 17.02
CA SER A 147 4.07 -6.75 15.99
C SER A 147 3.45 -6.86 14.59
N ASN A 148 4.02 -6.16 13.62
CA ASN A 148 3.71 -6.36 12.19
C ASN A 148 4.02 -7.80 11.74
N SER A 149 5.04 -8.43 12.34
CA SER A 149 5.37 -9.84 12.13
C SER A 149 5.96 -10.42 13.41
N TYR A 150 5.52 -11.62 13.79
CA TYR A 150 5.95 -12.26 15.03
C TYR A 150 5.86 -13.79 14.93
N HIS A 151 6.62 -14.49 15.77
CA HIS A 151 6.51 -15.93 15.94
C HIS A 151 5.57 -16.23 17.11
N ASN A 152 4.55 -17.07 16.90
CA ASN A 152 3.74 -17.60 17.99
C ASN A 152 4.37 -18.90 18.46
N SER A 153 4.54 -19.06 19.78
CA SER A 153 5.19 -20.24 20.37
C SER A 153 4.47 -21.57 20.11
N ASN A 154 3.20 -21.52 19.68
CA ASN A 154 2.44 -22.69 19.28
C ASN A 154 2.64 -23.08 17.80
N ASP A 155 3.31 -22.24 17.01
CA ASP A 155 3.59 -22.53 15.60
C ASP A 155 4.94 -23.24 15.44
N SER A 156 5.18 -23.82 14.25
CA SER A 156 6.49 -24.36 13.89
C SER A 156 7.56 -23.26 13.92
N PHE A 157 8.78 -23.61 14.34
CA PHE A 157 9.89 -22.66 14.51
C PHE A 157 10.21 -21.82 13.26
N TYR A 158 10.01 -22.38 12.07
CA TYR A 158 10.26 -21.69 10.79
C TYR A 158 9.08 -20.83 10.32
N TRP A 159 7.98 -20.84 11.07
CA TRP A 159 6.77 -20.11 10.74
C TRP A 159 6.70 -18.79 11.50
N TYR A 160 6.17 -17.76 10.83
CA TYR A 160 5.85 -16.48 11.43
C TYR A 160 4.44 -16.06 11.00
N ARG A 161 3.80 -15.27 11.84
CA ARG A 161 2.51 -14.64 11.62
C ARG A 161 2.69 -13.20 11.19
N ARG A 162 1.78 -12.69 10.36
CA ARG A 162 1.70 -11.28 10.02
C ARG A 162 0.54 -10.66 10.78
N GLY A 163 0.80 -9.68 11.64
CA GLY A 163 -0.23 -9.06 12.48
C GLY A 163 -1.38 -8.39 11.70
N PHE A 164 -1.21 -8.16 10.40
CA PHE A 164 -2.24 -7.67 9.49
C PHE A 164 -3.31 -8.71 9.14
N ASP A 165 -2.97 -10.00 9.24
CA ASP A 165 -3.80 -11.14 8.80
C ASP A 165 -4.33 -11.98 9.96
N GLU A 166 -4.12 -11.54 11.20
CA GLU A 166 -4.50 -12.31 12.39
C GLU A 166 -5.85 -11.85 12.92
N LEU A 167 -6.57 -12.77 13.57
CA LEU A 167 -7.84 -12.49 14.21
C LEU A 167 -7.65 -11.65 15.48
N LEU A 168 -8.59 -10.74 15.76
CA LEU A 168 -8.60 -9.95 17.00
C LEU A 168 -9.36 -10.69 18.10
N ASP A 169 -8.78 -11.80 18.56
CA ASP A 169 -9.37 -12.68 19.56
C ASP A 169 -9.55 -11.96 20.91
N GLY A 170 -10.77 -11.48 21.17
CA GLY A 170 -11.13 -10.77 22.41
C GLY A 170 -11.13 -9.24 22.32
N ALA A 171 -10.94 -8.68 21.11
CA ALA A 171 -11.01 -7.24 20.84
C ALA A 171 -11.81 -6.97 19.55
N GLU A 172 -13.12 -6.81 19.67
CA GLU A 172 -14.00 -6.55 18.52
C GLU A 172 -13.75 -5.17 17.90
N PRO A 173 -13.60 -5.06 16.56
CA PRO A 173 -13.51 -3.78 15.89
C PRO A 173 -14.82 -2.97 15.95
N VAL A 174 -14.69 -1.65 16.05
CA VAL A 174 -15.81 -0.70 16.17
C VAL A 174 -16.86 -0.83 15.06
N TRP A 175 -16.45 -1.20 13.83
CA TRP A 175 -17.38 -1.39 12.72
C TRP A 175 -18.27 -2.64 12.91
N VAL A 176 -17.78 -3.70 13.56
CA VAL A 176 -18.60 -4.86 13.88
C VAL A 176 -19.66 -4.48 14.93
N THR A 177 -19.24 -3.74 15.97
CA THR A 177 -20.16 -3.24 17.00
C THR A 177 -21.21 -2.28 16.40
N ALA A 178 -20.79 -1.37 15.52
CA ALA A 178 -21.68 -0.43 14.84
C ALA A 178 -22.68 -1.12 13.89
N SER A 179 -22.24 -2.12 13.12
CA SER A 179 -23.12 -2.92 12.24
C SER A 179 -24.20 -3.64 13.06
N ARG A 180 -23.82 -4.27 14.18
CA ARG A 180 -24.78 -4.91 15.11
C ARG A 180 -25.77 -3.92 15.74
N ALA A 181 -25.38 -2.65 15.87
CA ALA A 181 -26.26 -1.57 16.32
C ALA A 181 -27.18 -1.01 15.21
N GLY A 182 -27.16 -1.61 14.01
CA GLY A 182 -28.00 -1.22 12.88
C GLY A 182 -27.45 -0.05 12.05
N LEU A 183 -26.15 0.24 12.18
CA LEU A 183 -25.47 1.25 11.37
C LEU A 183 -24.84 0.62 10.14
N ILE A 184 -24.77 1.37 9.03
CA ILE A 184 -24.06 0.90 7.84
C ILE A 184 -22.57 1.20 8.01
N THR A 185 -21.72 0.21 7.80
CA THR A 185 -20.29 0.30 8.07
C THR A 185 -19.45 -0.01 6.85
N ALA A 186 -18.33 0.68 6.72
CA ALA A 186 -17.34 0.42 5.69
C ALA A 186 -15.91 0.46 6.25
N ALA A 187 -15.12 -0.56 5.95
CA ALA A 187 -13.69 -0.64 6.27
C ALA A 187 -12.88 -0.80 4.97
N VAL A 188 -12.08 0.21 4.63
CA VAL A 188 -11.28 0.26 3.40
C VAL A 188 -9.81 0.24 3.77
N PHE A 189 -9.13 -0.85 3.41
CA PHE A 189 -7.72 -1.11 3.70
C PHE A 189 -7.36 -1.04 5.18
N PHE A 190 -8.31 -1.14 6.11
CA PHE A 190 -8.01 -1.04 7.54
C PHE A 190 -7.63 -2.42 8.12
N PRO A 191 -6.45 -2.58 8.77
CA PRO A 191 -6.05 -3.81 9.46
C PRO A 191 -7.10 -4.28 10.47
N GLY A 192 -7.25 -5.60 10.57
CA GLY A 192 -8.32 -6.24 11.36
C GLY A 192 -9.67 -6.28 10.66
N GLY A 193 -9.85 -5.53 9.57
CA GLY A 193 -11.09 -5.46 8.80
C GLY A 193 -11.05 -6.20 7.47
N SER A 194 -10.13 -7.13 7.21
CA SER A 194 -10.01 -7.81 5.91
C SER A 194 -11.15 -8.83 5.67
N PRO A 195 -11.63 -9.03 4.41
CA PRO A 195 -12.64 -10.06 4.10
C PRO A 195 -12.20 -11.48 4.46
N SER A 196 -10.88 -11.71 4.56
CA SER A 196 -10.28 -12.99 4.94
C SER A 196 -10.34 -13.28 6.45
N LEU A 197 -10.82 -12.34 7.27
CA LEU A 197 -10.91 -12.47 8.72
C LEU A 197 -12.38 -12.73 9.15
N PRO A 198 -12.77 -13.99 9.43
CA PRO A 198 -14.13 -14.32 9.82
C PRO A 198 -14.62 -13.50 11.02
N GLY A 199 -15.85 -12.98 10.91
CA GLY A 199 -16.52 -12.25 11.99
C GLY A 199 -16.01 -10.81 12.23
N GLN A 200 -15.06 -10.33 11.42
CA GLN A 200 -14.45 -9.01 11.59
C GLN A 200 -14.62 -8.08 10.38
N ALA A 201 -15.33 -8.49 9.33
CA ALA A 201 -15.64 -7.61 8.20
C ALA A 201 -16.70 -6.56 8.59
N ALA A 202 -16.59 -5.36 8.00
CA ALA A 202 -17.68 -4.39 7.93
C ALA A 202 -18.69 -4.79 6.85
N ASP A 203 -19.86 -4.14 6.81
CA ASP A 203 -20.88 -4.41 5.78
C ASP A 203 -20.32 -4.21 4.37
N PHE A 204 -19.46 -3.20 4.20
CA PHE A 204 -18.60 -3.01 3.03
C PHE A 204 -17.14 -3.08 3.43
N THR A 205 -16.40 -4.01 2.84
CA THR A 205 -15.00 -4.21 3.18
C THR A 205 -14.14 -4.26 1.94
N VAL A 206 -13.02 -3.52 1.93
CA VAL A 206 -11.96 -3.66 0.93
C VAL A 206 -10.67 -4.05 1.64
N GLY A 207 -10.19 -5.27 1.39
CA GLY A 207 -8.93 -5.78 1.94
C GLY A 207 -7.72 -5.36 1.11
N TYR A 208 -6.53 -5.49 1.70
CA TYR A 208 -5.27 -5.31 0.98
C TYR A 208 -5.09 -6.33 -0.14
N GLY A 209 -4.25 -5.96 -1.12
CA GLY A 209 -4.02 -6.74 -2.32
C GLY A 209 -3.46 -8.14 -2.04
N ILE A 210 -4.08 -9.15 -2.66
CA ILE A 210 -3.52 -10.47 -2.85
C ILE A 210 -2.53 -10.40 -4.00
N ARG A 211 -1.39 -11.06 -3.84
CA ARG A 211 -0.41 -11.25 -4.93
C ARG A 211 -0.76 -12.50 -5.72
N ASP A 212 -1.12 -12.33 -6.98
CA ASP A 212 -1.38 -13.43 -7.92
C ASP A 212 -0.11 -13.91 -8.63
N ALA A 213 0.89 -13.03 -8.78
CA ALA A 213 2.18 -13.40 -9.34
C ALA A 213 3.32 -12.57 -8.73
N TYR A 214 4.49 -13.17 -8.60
CA TYR A 214 5.71 -12.45 -8.24
C TYR A 214 6.25 -11.65 -9.43
N SER A 215 6.90 -10.54 -9.12
CA SER A 215 7.71 -9.82 -10.10
C SER A 215 8.84 -10.71 -10.60
N ARG A 216 9.16 -10.61 -11.88
CA ARG A 216 10.14 -11.50 -12.51
C ARG A 216 10.79 -10.84 -13.71
N ARG A 217 12.08 -11.11 -13.89
CA ARG A 217 12.79 -10.85 -15.15
C ARG A 217 12.72 -12.11 -16.01
N GLU A 218 12.40 -11.93 -17.28
CA GLU A 218 12.27 -13.00 -18.25
C GLU A 218 12.97 -12.67 -19.56
N THR A 219 13.42 -13.72 -20.22
CA THR A 219 13.96 -13.67 -21.58
C THR A 219 13.18 -14.71 -22.40
N VAL A 220 12.51 -14.26 -23.45
CA VAL A 220 11.64 -15.11 -24.28
C VAL A 220 12.12 -15.15 -25.72
N PRO A 221 12.17 -16.34 -26.35
CA PRO A 221 12.58 -16.46 -27.73
C PRO A 221 11.49 -15.93 -28.68
N LEU A 222 11.93 -15.37 -29.79
CA LEU A 222 11.10 -14.80 -30.83
C LEU A 222 10.90 -15.76 -32.00
N THR A 223 9.74 -15.67 -32.62
CA THR A 223 9.37 -16.39 -33.84
C THR A 223 8.68 -15.44 -34.81
N ALA A 224 8.48 -15.81 -36.07
CA ALA A 224 7.74 -14.97 -37.01
C ALA A 224 6.28 -14.79 -36.55
N ALA A 225 5.81 -13.54 -36.52
CA ALA A 225 4.44 -13.21 -36.09
C ALA A 225 3.40 -13.83 -37.02
N GLN A 226 2.37 -14.47 -36.45
CA GLN A 226 1.32 -15.17 -37.18
C GLN A 226 -0.05 -14.85 -36.59
N ASP A 227 -1.09 -14.77 -37.43
CA ASP A 227 -2.49 -14.61 -37.01
C ASP A 227 -2.81 -13.36 -36.17
N TRP A 228 -2.00 -12.31 -36.28
CA TRP A 228 -2.26 -11.05 -35.61
C TRP A 228 -3.31 -10.19 -36.33
N GLN A 229 -4.16 -9.54 -35.54
CA GLN A 229 -5.12 -8.56 -36.03
C GLN A 229 -4.62 -7.13 -35.78
N ASN A 230 -4.93 -6.22 -36.71
CA ASN A 230 -4.60 -4.78 -36.64
C ASN A 230 -3.10 -4.51 -36.53
N LEU A 231 -2.30 -5.18 -37.37
CA LEU A 231 -0.85 -5.04 -37.33
C LEU A 231 -0.37 -3.60 -37.58
N PRO A 232 0.57 -3.08 -36.77
CA PRO A 232 1.23 -1.81 -37.04
C PRO A 232 2.20 -1.93 -38.23
N ALA A 233 2.60 -0.79 -38.78
CA ALA A 233 3.71 -0.73 -39.72
C ALA A 233 5.02 -1.13 -39.02
N SER A 234 5.90 -1.81 -39.76
CA SER A 234 7.23 -2.23 -39.33
C SER A 234 8.15 -2.27 -40.56
N TYR A 235 9.39 -1.81 -40.42
CA TYR A 235 10.37 -1.81 -41.51
C TYR A 235 11.15 -3.13 -41.63
N SER A 236 11.00 -4.01 -40.63
CA SER A 236 11.43 -5.41 -40.64
C SER A 236 10.24 -6.38 -40.47
N PRO A 237 10.35 -7.66 -40.87
CA PRO A 237 9.31 -8.66 -40.60
C PRO A 237 8.99 -8.74 -39.11
N LEU A 238 7.69 -8.69 -38.78
CA LEU A 238 7.22 -8.74 -37.40
C LEU A 238 7.57 -10.06 -36.72
N LEU A 239 8.01 -9.98 -35.46
CA LEU A 239 8.28 -11.13 -34.61
C LEU A 239 7.27 -11.20 -33.48
N GLU A 240 7.07 -12.39 -32.93
CA GLU A 240 6.22 -12.62 -31.77
C GLU A 240 6.89 -13.51 -30.73
N ALA A 241 6.48 -13.31 -29.48
CA ALA A 241 6.70 -14.25 -28.39
C ALA A 241 5.42 -14.43 -27.58
N THR A 242 5.36 -15.52 -26.83
CA THR A 242 4.30 -15.80 -25.87
C THR A 242 4.92 -16.05 -24.51
N TYR A 243 4.35 -15.45 -23.47
CA TYR A 243 4.78 -15.68 -22.10
C TYR A 243 3.58 -16.00 -21.21
N GLN A 244 3.74 -16.98 -20.33
CA GLN A 244 2.74 -17.33 -19.33
C GLN A 244 3.15 -16.72 -18.00
N ILE A 245 2.39 -15.74 -17.50
CA ILE A 245 2.53 -15.31 -16.11
C ILE A 245 1.89 -16.41 -15.26
N PRO A 246 2.65 -17.05 -14.34
CA PRO A 246 2.12 -18.11 -13.49
C PRO A 246 0.86 -17.66 -12.77
N GLU A 247 -0.15 -18.53 -12.69
CA GLU A 247 -1.41 -18.32 -11.94
C GLU A 247 -2.29 -17.15 -12.43
N VAL A 248 -1.83 -16.34 -13.40
CA VAL A 248 -2.55 -15.16 -13.90
C VAL A 248 -3.10 -15.39 -15.30
N THR A 249 -2.27 -15.21 -16.34
CA THR A 249 -2.70 -15.31 -17.74
C THR A 249 -1.52 -15.38 -18.70
N ARG A 250 -1.82 -15.77 -19.93
CA ARG A 250 -0.88 -15.70 -21.06
C ARG A 250 -0.90 -14.31 -21.67
N ILE A 251 0.27 -13.81 -22.00
CA ILE A 251 0.47 -12.58 -22.77
C ILE A 251 1.21 -12.88 -24.07
N TYR A 252 1.01 -12.00 -25.04
CA TYR A 252 1.61 -12.04 -26.36
C TYR A 252 2.43 -10.76 -26.55
N LEU A 253 3.65 -10.93 -27.04
CA LEU A 253 4.55 -9.85 -27.38
C LEU A 253 4.60 -9.77 -28.91
N LEU A 254 4.39 -8.58 -29.47
CA LEU A 254 4.67 -8.29 -30.88
C LEU A 254 5.88 -7.37 -30.94
N VAL A 255 6.92 -7.80 -31.65
CA VAL A 255 8.18 -7.07 -31.75
C VAL A 255 8.32 -6.54 -33.17
N LEU A 256 8.64 -5.25 -33.26
CA LEU A 256 8.68 -4.54 -34.53
C LEU A 256 9.86 -3.58 -34.59
N ASP A 257 10.17 -3.19 -35.81
CA ASP A 257 11.19 -2.23 -36.17
C ASP A 257 10.49 -0.95 -36.64
N SER A 258 10.59 0.09 -35.83
CA SER A 258 9.81 1.32 -35.98
C SER A 258 10.42 2.32 -36.95
N THR A 259 11.67 2.11 -37.39
CA THR A 259 12.45 3.07 -38.19
C THR A 259 12.87 2.54 -39.56
N ASP A 260 12.75 3.38 -40.59
CA ASP A 260 13.22 3.04 -41.94
C ASP A 260 14.69 3.43 -42.13
N ASP A 261 15.61 2.67 -41.52
CA ASP A 261 17.05 2.90 -41.65
C ASP A 261 17.76 1.83 -42.51
N GLN A 262 16.97 0.95 -43.15
CA GLN A 262 17.42 -0.21 -43.93
C GLN A 262 18.25 -1.23 -43.13
N ALA A 263 18.30 -1.11 -41.80
CA ALA A 263 18.82 -2.13 -40.91
C ALA A 263 17.68 -3.02 -40.40
N ARG A 264 18.03 -4.18 -39.83
CA ARG A 264 17.09 -5.03 -39.08
C ARG A 264 17.37 -4.87 -37.60
N ASN A 265 16.80 -3.85 -36.99
CA ASN A 265 17.04 -3.44 -35.60
C ASN A 265 15.73 -3.19 -34.87
N TYR A 266 15.12 -4.27 -34.40
CA TYR A 266 13.93 -4.22 -33.56
C TYR A 266 14.13 -3.32 -32.34
N ASP A 267 13.22 -2.37 -32.15
CA ASP A 267 13.32 -1.30 -31.16
C ASP A 267 12.05 -1.15 -30.30
N LEU A 268 10.95 -1.80 -30.68
CA LEU A 268 9.67 -1.74 -29.98
C LEU A 268 9.06 -3.11 -29.71
N VAL A 269 8.47 -3.25 -28.52
CA VAL A 269 7.68 -4.40 -28.08
C VAL A 269 6.28 -3.94 -27.69
N LEU A 270 5.27 -4.64 -28.20
CA LEU A 270 3.87 -4.44 -27.85
C LEU A 270 3.36 -5.59 -26.97
N PHE A 271 2.78 -5.27 -25.82
CA PHE A 271 2.22 -6.26 -24.89
C PHE A 271 0.71 -6.37 -25.06
N SER A 272 0.21 -7.57 -25.32
CA SER A 272 -1.23 -7.81 -25.48
C SER A 272 -1.69 -9.11 -24.82
N ARG A 273 -2.98 -9.16 -24.47
CA ARG A 273 -3.65 -10.38 -23.97
C ARG A 273 -4.12 -11.32 -25.08
N ALA A 274 -4.05 -10.88 -26.33
CA ALA A 274 -4.40 -11.66 -27.51
C ALA A 274 -3.46 -11.26 -28.67
N ARG A 275 -3.47 -12.05 -29.75
CA ARG A 275 -2.79 -11.67 -31.01
C ARG A 275 -3.57 -10.57 -31.74
N ARG A 276 -3.70 -9.41 -31.11
CA ARG A 276 -4.39 -8.23 -31.62
C ARG A 276 -3.80 -6.98 -30.99
N VAL A 277 -3.61 -5.96 -31.83
CA VAL A 277 -3.28 -4.61 -31.38
C VAL A 277 -4.55 -3.76 -31.32
N ILE A 278 -4.76 -3.14 -30.18
CA ILE A 278 -5.80 -2.12 -29.91
C ILE A 278 -5.14 -0.78 -29.57
N GLU A 279 -5.92 0.29 -29.52
CA GLU A 279 -5.45 1.66 -29.26
C GLU A 279 -4.54 1.73 -28.02
N ASP A 280 -4.99 1.15 -26.90
CA ASP A 280 -4.30 1.17 -25.61
C ASP A 280 -3.23 0.07 -25.44
N THR A 281 -2.79 -0.57 -26.53
CA THR A 281 -1.71 -1.58 -26.44
C THR A 281 -0.41 -0.88 -26.06
N PRO A 282 0.23 -1.21 -24.92
CA PRO A 282 1.50 -0.62 -24.53
C PRO A 282 2.55 -0.87 -25.60
N ARG A 283 3.26 0.18 -26.00
CA ARG A 283 4.36 0.17 -26.98
C ARG A 283 5.61 0.61 -26.25
N LEU A 284 6.57 -0.27 -26.09
CA LEU A 284 7.71 -0.05 -25.20
C LEU A 284 9.02 -0.31 -25.94
N GLY A 285 9.88 0.69 -25.94
CA GLY A 285 11.30 0.55 -26.26
C GLY A 285 12.13 0.19 -25.04
N VAL A 286 13.43 -0.04 -25.26
CA VAL A 286 14.38 -0.37 -24.18
C VAL A 286 14.42 0.75 -23.13
N GLY A 287 14.23 0.38 -21.86
CA GLY A 287 14.22 1.31 -20.74
C GLY A 287 12.85 1.92 -20.43
N GLU A 288 11.83 1.67 -21.27
CA GLU A 288 10.49 2.22 -21.08
C GLU A 288 9.58 1.31 -20.26
N TRP A 289 8.71 1.95 -19.47
CA TRP A 289 7.69 1.29 -18.66
C TRP A 289 6.31 1.38 -19.29
N GLY A 290 5.52 0.32 -19.20
CA GLY A 290 4.10 0.35 -19.57
C GLY A 290 3.27 -0.69 -18.84
N SER A 291 1.97 -0.40 -18.69
CA SER A 291 1.06 -1.22 -17.90
C SER A 291 0.11 -2.02 -18.80
N LEU A 292 -0.17 -3.26 -18.43
CA LEU A 292 -1.20 -4.07 -19.08
C LEU A 292 -2.16 -4.63 -18.02
N ILE A 293 -3.45 -4.37 -18.19
CA ILE A 293 -4.50 -5.01 -17.37
C ILE A 293 -4.62 -6.47 -17.80
N LEU A 294 -4.27 -7.39 -16.92
CA LEU A 294 -4.22 -8.83 -17.13
C LEU A 294 -5.51 -9.53 -16.69
N LEU A 295 -6.12 -9.02 -15.63
CA LEU A 295 -7.34 -9.55 -15.01
C LEU A 295 -8.43 -8.46 -15.00
N PRO A 296 -9.26 -8.36 -16.06
CA PRO A 296 -10.23 -7.28 -16.21
C PRO A 296 -11.27 -7.21 -15.11
N ASN A 297 -11.71 -8.37 -14.61
CA ASN A 297 -12.72 -8.45 -13.56
C ASN A 297 -12.23 -7.84 -12.23
N TYR A 298 -10.92 -7.84 -12.01
CA TYR A 298 -10.29 -7.26 -10.84
C TYR A 298 -9.62 -5.90 -11.12
N VAL A 299 -9.62 -5.47 -12.39
CA VAL A 299 -8.84 -4.32 -12.89
C VAL A 299 -7.39 -4.40 -12.41
N SER A 300 -6.81 -5.60 -12.50
CA SER A 300 -5.47 -5.92 -12.03
C SER A 300 -4.55 -6.26 -13.21
N GLY A 301 -3.28 -5.92 -13.08
CA GLY A 301 -2.29 -6.02 -14.15
C GLY A 301 -0.86 -6.03 -13.64
N ALA A 302 0.07 -5.88 -14.56
CA ALA A 302 1.48 -5.68 -14.27
C ALA A 302 2.01 -4.51 -15.10
N ASP A 303 3.09 -3.93 -14.59
CA ASP A 303 3.94 -3.01 -15.34
C ASP A 303 5.11 -3.80 -15.90
N PHE A 304 5.49 -3.46 -17.13
CA PHE A 304 6.52 -4.11 -17.91
C PHE A 304 7.61 -3.10 -18.23
N LEU A 305 8.88 -3.52 -18.09
CA LEU A 305 10.06 -2.77 -18.48
C LEU A 305 10.84 -3.60 -19.50
N ILE A 306 11.05 -3.07 -20.69
CA ILE A 306 11.94 -3.71 -21.66
C ILE A 306 13.39 -3.43 -21.29
N GLN A 307 14.21 -4.49 -21.26
CA GLN A 307 15.64 -4.40 -20.95
C GLN A 307 16.49 -4.62 -22.20
N GLU A 308 16.05 -5.49 -23.10
CA GLU A 308 16.78 -5.83 -24.31
C GLU A 308 15.83 -6.34 -25.38
N ILE A 309 16.09 -5.96 -26.63
CA ILE A 309 15.39 -6.43 -27.81
C ILE A 309 16.45 -6.89 -28.82
N THR A 310 16.33 -8.12 -29.30
CA THR A 310 17.16 -8.66 -30.38
C THR A 310 16.27 -9.28 -31.46
N SER A 311 16.87 -9.81 -32.53
CA SER A 311 16.13 -10.59 -33.52
C SER A 311 15.77 -12.01 -33.06
N GLU A 312 16.33 -12.48 -31.95
CA GLU A 312 16.16 -13.86 -31.47
C GLU A 312 15.36 -13.94 -30.17
N GLU A 313 15.45 -12.92 -29.33
CA GLU A 313 14.81 -12.89 -28.02
C GLU A 313 14.52 -11.46 -27.53
N VAL A 314 13.57 -11.35 -26.61
CA VAL A 314 13.31 -10.13 -25.82
C VAL A 314 13.53 -10.44 -24.36
N THR A 315 14.25 -9.55 -23.67
CA THR A 315 14.34 -9.53 -22.22
C THR A 315 13.49 -8.40 -21.66
N PHE A 316 12.64 -8.74 -20.69
CA PHE A 316 11.82 -7.77 -19.97
C PHE A 316 11.71 -8.12 -18.49
N PHE A 317 11.40 -7.11 -17.68
CA PHE A 317 10.95 -7.28 -16.30
C PHE A 317 9.45 -7.01 -16.24
N HIS A 318 8.71 -7.79 -15.45
CA HIS A 318 7.35 -7.44 -15.07
C HIS A 318 7.22 -7.35 -13.54
N THR A 319 6.39 -6.41 -13.07
CA THR A 319 6.04 -6.33 -11.65
C THR A 319 5.19 -7.52 -11.21
N GLY A 320 4.96 -7.65 -9.90
CA GLY A 320 3.99 -8.62 -9.40
C GLY A 320 2.58 -8.20 -9.80
N VAL A 321 1.69 -9.18 -9.98
CA VAL A 321 0.27 -8.93 -10.22
C VAL A 321 -0.44 -8.99 -8.88
N TYR A 322 -1.23 -7.95 -8.59
CA TYR A 322 -1.97 -7.84 -7.33
C TYR A 322 -3.41 -7.44 -7.56
N HIS A 323 -4.36 -8.04 -6.83
CA HIS A 323 -5.75 -7.60 -6.82
C HIS A 323 -6.27 -7.41 -5.40
N ASN A 324 -7.17 -6.45 -5.20
CA ASN A 324 -7.85 -6.26 -3.92
C ASN A 324 -9.12 -7.13 -3.84
N ILE A 325 -9.46 -7.59 -2.64
CA ILE A 325 -10.75 -8.25 -2.39
C ILE A 325 -11.73 -7.22 -1.84
N ALA A 326 -12.91 -7.16 -2.43
CA ALA A 326 -14.05 -6.44 -1.89
C ALA A 326 -15.14 -7.42 -1.42
N PHE A 327 -15.72 -7.16 -0.25
CA PHE A 327 -16.87 -7.86 0.29
C PHE A 327 -18.01 -6.88 0.54
N GLY A 328 -19.22 -7.27 0.14
CA GLY A 328 -20.46 -6.54 0.45
C GLY A 328 -21.49 -7.51 1.01
N GLY A 329 -21.87 -7.32 2.27
CA GLY A 329 -22.97 -8.04 2.89
C GLY A 329 -24.28 -7.31 2.64
N PHE A 330 -25.22 -7.96 1.95
CA PHE A 330 -26.62 -7.55 1.86
C PHE A 330 -27.52 -8.66 2.39
#